data_AF-A0A7W1B299-F1
#
_entry.id   AF-A0A7W1B299-F1
#
_cell.length_a   1.000
_cell.length_b   1.000
_cell.length_c   1.000
_cell.angle_alpha   90.00
_cell.angle_beta   90.00
_cell.angle_gamma   90.00
#
_symmetry.space_group_name_H-M   'P 1'
#
loop_
_entity.id
_entity.type
_entity.pdbx_description
1 polymer ?
#
loop_
_entity_poly.entity_id
_entity_poly.type
_entity_poly.pdbx_seq_one_letter_code
_entity_poly.pdbx_strand_id
1 'polypeptide(L)'
;MNEIHENNDGPEDTDAAVQLGTEETLDGPLGTDPLDAGFSPNDRPIAMNDFGTTADEMSEGESLEDRLDRELPDTAEVDEQRSGRLVEPDEGVREDSDAQLVATDVGIDGGAASAEEAAVHDVEGDRLAGDGTDEGFSGGLQSDVDAVTAAVDAEADRTDPALEADAEQDAAADESTEETP
;
A
#
# COMPACT_ATOMS: atom_id res chain seq x y z
N MET A 1 -26.86 -6.77 -64.69
CA MET A 1 -26.04 -7.76 -63.98
C MET A 1 -26.12 -7.43 -62.51
N ASN A 2 -26.69 -8.31 -61.69
CA ASN A 2 -26.49 -8.28 -60.24
C ASN A 2 -25.81 -9.61 -59.90
N GLU A 3 -24.53 -9.53 -59.56
CA GLU A 3 -23.76 -10.65 -59.01
C GLU A 3 -24.32 -11.01 -57.64
N ILE A 4 -24.79 -12.24 -57.51
CA ILE A 4 -25.12 -12.83 -56.22
C ILE A 4 -23.77 -13.23 -55.63
N HIS A 5 -23.36 -12.61 -54.53
CA HIS A 5 -22.19 -13.08 -53.78
C HIS A 5 -22.52 -14.48 -53.25
N GLU A 6 -21.93 -15.50 -53.85
CA GLU A 6 -21.86 -16.85 -53.27
C GLU A 6 -21.00 -16.73 -52.02
N ASN A 7 -21.66 -16.62 -50.86
CA ASN A 7 -20.97 -16.81 -49.61
C ASN A 7 -20.52 -18.26 -49.55
N ASN A 8 -19.21 -18.42 -49.52
CA ASN A 8 -18.50 -19.67 -49.30
C ASN A 8 -18.86 -20.23 -47.91
N ASP A 9 -19.94 -21.00 -47.82
CA ASP A 9 -20.22 -21.91 -46.70
C ASP A 9 -19.24 -23.10 -46.80
N GLY A 10 -17.97 -22.84 -46.44
CA GLY A 10 -17.10 -23.92 -45.99
C GLY A 10 -17.71 -24.59 -44.77
N PRO A 11 -17.37 -25.86 -44.47
CA PRO A 11 -17.88 -26.50 -43.25
C PRO A 11 -17.54 -25.58 -42.08
N GLU A 12 -18.55 -25.10 -41.36
CA GLU A 12 -18.31 -24.39 -40.11
C GLU A 12 -17.45 -25.32 -39.26
N ASP A 13 -16.28 -24.83 -38.85
CA ASP A 13 -15.34 -25.54 -38.00
C ASP A 13 -15.95 -25.57 -36.59
N THR A 14 -17.06 -26.31 -36.45
CA THR A 14 -17.85 -26.41 -35.23
C THR A 14 -17.05 -27.10 -34.13
N ASP A 15 -16.03 -27.86 -34.50
CA ASP A 15 -15.13 -28.56 -33.58
C ASP A 15 -14.39 -27.56 -32.67
N ALA A 16 -14.11 -26.35 -33.15
CA ALA A 16 -13.53 -25.27 -32.33
C ALA A 16 -14.55 -24.56 -31.41
N ALA A 17 -15.86 -24.75 -31.67
CA ALA A 17 -16.94 -24.22 -30.85
C ALA A 17 -17.43 -25.24 -29.80
N VAL A 18 -17.02 -26.51 -29.90
CA VAL A 18 -17.28 -27.53 -28.88
C VAL A 18 -16.36 -27.26 -27.69
N GLN A 19 -16.96 -27.01 -26.52
CA GLN A 19 -16.20 -26.88 -25.29
C GLN A 19 -15.67 -28.25 -24.85
N LEU A 20 -14.42 -28.27 -24.42
CA LEU A 20 -13.76 -29.46 -23.89
C LEU A 20 -14.37 -29.86 -22.54
N GLY A 21 -14.62 -31.15 -22.35
CA GLY A 21 -15.11 -31.66 -21.07
C GLY A 21 -14.04 -31.58 -19.97
N THR A 22 -14.44 -31.71 -18.70
CA THR A 22 -13.51 -31.76 -17.55
C THR A 22 -12.52 -32.93 -17.63
N GLU A 23 -12.88 -33.99 -18.36
CA GLU A 23 -11.98 -35.10 -18.66
C GLU A 23 -10.83 -34.72 -19.62
N GLU A 24 -10.99 -33.62 -20.37
CA GLU A 24 -10.01 -33.11 -21.33
C GLU A 24 -9.28 -31.87 -20.80
N THR A 25 -10.00 -30.91 -20.20
CA THR A 25 -9.40 -29.68 -19.63
C THR A 25 -8.85 -29.86 -18.22
N LEU A 26 -9.23 -30.94 -17.51
CA LEU A 26 -8.85 -31.22 -16.11
C LEU A 26 -9.20 -30.09 -15.11
N ASP A 27 -10.11 -29.19 -15.49
CA ASP A 27 -10.61 -28.12 -14.63
C ASP A 27 -11.96 -28.52 -14.05
N GLY A 28 -12.08 -28.52 -12.72
CA GLY A 28 -13.33 -28.81 -12.03
C GLY A 28 -13.57 -30.30 -11.68
N PRO A 29 -14.72 -30.62 -11.07
CA PRO A 29 -15.04 -31.99 -10.64
C PRO A 29 -15.14 -32.97 -11.82
N LEU A 30 -14.68 -34.22 -11.62
CA LEU A 30 -14.77 -35.26 -12.65
C LEU A 30 -16.24 -35.56 -13.00
N GLY A 31 -16.56 -35.55 -14.29
CA GLY A 31 -17.90 -35.90 -14.80
C GLY A 31 -18.95 -34.80 -14.66
N THR A 32 -18.54 -33.58 -14.32
CA THR A 32 -19.38 -32.38 -14.47
C THR A 32 -18.97 -31.61 -15.73
N ASP A 33 -19.89 -30.92 -16.38
CA ASP A 33 -19.56 -29.89 -17.39
C ASP A 33 -18.99 -28.67 -16.63
N PRO A 34 -17.85 -28.07 -17.05
CA PRO A 34 -17.37 -26.85 -16.41
C PRO A 34 -18.41 -25.71 -16.42
N LEU A 35 -19.34 -25.69 -17.37
CA LEU A 35 -20.46 -24.75 -17.41
C LEU A 35 -21.63 -25.09 -16.48
N ASP A 36 -21.75 -26.34 -16.03
CA ASP A 36 -22.81 -26.77 -15.10
C ASP A 36 -22.52 -26.37 -13.64
N ALA A 37 -21.30 -25.90 -13.36
CA ALA A 37 -20.95 -25.24 -12.10
C ALA A 37 -21.60 -23.85 -12.06
N GLY A 38 -22.93 -23.81 -12.01
CA GLY A 38 -23.70 -22.58 -12.01
C GLY A 38 -23.19 -21.62 -10.94
N PHE A 39 -22.81 -20.41 -11.34
CA PHE A 39 -22.51 -19.33 -10.41
C PHE A 39 -23.77 -19.05 -9.57
N SER A 40 -23.71 -19.31 -8.26
CA SER A 40 -24.76 -18.88 -7.34
C SER A 40 -24.43 -17.47 -6.87
N PRO A 41 -25.21 -16.43 -7.26
CA PRO A 41 -25.01 -15.09 -6.74
C PRO A 41 -25.16 -15.09 -5.22
N ASN A 42 -24.59 -14.09 -4.56
CA ASN A 42 -24.76 -13.94 -3.12
C ASN A 42 -26.25 -13.78 -2.78
N ASP A 43 -26.75 -14.56 -1.82
CA ASP A 43 -28.16 -14.53 -1.38
C ASP A 43 -28.54 -13.26 -0.62
N ARG A 44 -27.62 -12.30 -0.49
CA ARG A 44 -27.81 -11.02 0.19
C ARG A 44 -27.19 -9.87 -0.61
N PRO A 45 -27.80 -8.67 -0.56
CA PRO A 45 -27.24 -7.51 -1.21
C PRO A 45 -25.92 -7.10 -0.53
N ILE A 46 -24.91 -6.82 -1.35
CA ILE A 46 -23.62 -6.25 -0.92
C ILE A 46 -23.69 -4.73 -1.10
N ALA A 47 -23.05 -3.99 -0.19
CA ALA A 47 -22.91 -2.53 -0.27
C ALA A 47 -24.25 -1.75 -0.32
N MET A 48 -25.37 -2.35 0.09
CA MET A 48 -26.69 -1.68 0.06
C MET A 48 -26.74 -0.44 0.95
N ASN A 49 -25.97 -0.43 2.04
CA ASN A 49 -25.93 0.68 2.99
C ASN A 49 -24.63 1.49 2.86
N ASP A 50 -23.86 1.27 1.80
CA ASP A 50 -22.64 2.02 1.55
C ASP A 50 -23.01 3.39 0.97
N PHE A 51 -22.15 4.38 1.21
CA PHE A 51 -22.34 5.72 0.70
C PHE A 51 -22.30 5.74 -0.85
N GLY A 52 -23.16 6.55 -1.46
CA GLY A 52 -23.22 6.73 -2.91
C GLY A 52 -24.20 5.79 -3.61
N THR A 53 -25.13 5.19 -2.86
CA THR A 53 -26.20 4.35 -3.43
C THR A 53 -27.47 5.15 -3.74
N THR A 54 -27.62 6.34 -3.15
CA THR A 54 -28.75 7.25 -3.42
C THR A 54 -28.33 8.43 -4.31
N ALA A 55 -29.31 9.03 -5.01
CA ALA A 55 -29.04 10.16 -5.91
C ALA A 55 -28.53 11.40 -5.16
N ASP A 56 -29.00 11.61 -3.93
CA ASP A 56 -28.59 12.72 -3.08
C ASP A 56 -27.12 12.53 -2.64
N GLU A 57 -26.75 11.34 -2.15
CA GLU A 57 -25.36 10.99 -1.77
C GLU A 57 -24.37 11.15 -2.94
N MET A 58 -24.75 10.72 -4.16
CA MET A 58 -23.90 10.91 -5.33
C MET A 58 -23.68 12.40 -5.68
N SER A 59 -24.66 13.25 -5.37
CA SER A 59 -24.59 14.70 -5.63
C SER A 59 -23.81 15.44 -4.56
N GLU A 60 -23.89 14.99 -3.31
CA GLU A 60 -23.15 15.54 -2.18
C GLU A 60 -21.68 15.09 -2.21
N GLY A 61 -21.44 13.84 -2.61
CA GLY A 61 -20.14 13.21 -2.55
C GLY A 61 -19.76 12.80 -1.12
N GLU A 62 -18.92 11.78 -1.00
CA GLU A 62 -18.47 11.31 0.31
C GLU A 62 -17.39 12.25 0.86
N SER A 63 -17.39 12.46 2.18
CA SER A 63 -16.34 13.23 2.85
C SER A 63 -14.99 12.50 2.76
N LEU A 64 -13.89 13.26 2.87
CA LEU A 64 -12.56 12.65 2.93
C LEU A 64 -12.40 11.84 4.22
N GLU A 65 -12.97 12.32 5.33
CA GLU A 65 -12.92 11.63 6.63
C GLU A 65 -13.57 10.25 6.55
N ASP A 66 -14.79 10.14 6.02
CA ASP A 66 -15.49 8.86 5.89
C ASP A 66 -14.75 7.87 4.97
N ARG A 67 -14.05 8.38 3.94
CA ARG A 67 -13.21 7.55 3.06
C ARG A 67 -11.99 7.00 3.80
N LEU A 68 -11.35 7.82 4.62
CA LEU A 68 -10.18 7.43 5.41
C LEU A 68 -10.55 6.44 6.51
N ASP A 69 -11.72 6.59 7.13
CA ASP A 69 -12.21 5.66 8.17
C ASP A 69 -12.46 4.23 7.63
N ARG A 70 -12.70 4.09 6.32
CA ARG A 70 -12.86 2.80 5.63
C ARG A 70 -11.54 2.23 5.09
N GLU A 71 -10.50 3.04 5.01
CA GLU A 71 -9.18 2.62 4.55
C GLU A 71 -8.51 1.75 5.62
N LEU A 72 -7.96 0.61 5.20
CA LEU A 72 -7.09 -0.21 6.05
C LEU A 72 -5.65 0.07 5.65
N PRO A 73 -4.74 0.33 6.60
CA PRO A 73 -3.33 0.51 6.27
C PRO A 73 -2.77 -0.78 5.69
N ASP A 74 -1.94 -0.64 4.67
CA ASP A 74 -1.19 -1.77 4.12
C ASP A 74 -0.31 -2.39 5.22
N THR A 75 -0.30 -3.72 5.28
CA THR A 75 0.40 -4.46 6.35
C THR A 75 1.87 -4.75 6.03
N ALA A 76 2.37 -4.26 4.90
CA ALA A 76 3.77 -4.47 4.53
C ALA A 76 4.67 -3.56 5.37
N GLU A 77 5.64 -4.15 6.06
CA GLU A 77 6.69 -3.40 6.73
C GLU A 77 7.56 -2.72 5.67
N VAL A 78 7.29 -1.44 5.43
CA VAL A 78 8.20 -0.54 4.73
C VAL A 78 9.22 -0.04 5.73
N ASP A 79 10.50 -0.09 5.38
CA ASP A 79 11.53 0.49 6.22
C ASP A 79 11.28 2.01 6.36
N GLU A 80 11.41 2.54 7.58
CA GLU A 80 11.36 3.98 7.84
C GLU A 80 12.48 4.72 7.07
N GLN A 81 13.54 3.99 6.70
CA GLN A 81 14.67 4.49 5.94
C GLN A 81 14.40 4.45 4.43
N ARG A 82 14.59 5.59 3.79
CA ARG A 82 14.49 5.74 2.33
C ARG A 82 15.80 5.37 1.66
N SER A 83 15.73 4.81 0.46
CA SER A 83 16.90 4.60 -0.39
C SER A 83 17.53 5.96 -0.76
N GLY A 84 18.85 6.10 -0.61
CA GLY A 84 19.57 7.32 -0.98
C GLY A 84 20.13 7.30 -2.40
N ARG A 85 21.00 8.27 -2.71
CA ARG A 85 21.66 8.37 -4.02
C ARG A 85 22.79 7.34 -4.10
N LEU A 86 22.73 6.46 -5.09
CA LEU A 86 23.84 5.56 -5.43
C LEU A 86 24.91 6.29 -6.25
N VAL A 87 26.16 6.20 -5.81
CA VAL A 87 27.33 6.79 -6.49
C VAL A 87 28.37 5.71 -6.73
N GLU A 88 28.84 5.62 -7.97
CA GLU A 88 29.93 4.72 -8.35
C GLU A 88 31.24 5.16 -7.68
N PRO A 89 32.22 4.25 -7.47
CA PRO A 89 33.48 4.58 -6.81
C PRO A 89 34.26 5.74 -7.43
N ASP A 90 34.07 6.00 -8.72
CA ASP A 90 34.69 7.08 -9.47
C ASP A 90 33.73 8.24 -9.79
N GLU A 91 32.60 8.29 -9.09
CA GLU A 91 31.55 9.31 -9.20
C GLU A 91 30.93 9.42 -10.61
N GLY A 92 31.06 8.38 -11.44
CA GLY A 92 30.55 8.37 -12.81
C GLY A 92 31.30 9.32 -13.75
N VAL A 93 32.54 9.68 -13.42
CA VAL A 93 33.34 10.67 -14.17
C VAL A 93 34.12 10.03 -15.32
N ARG A 94 34.37 8.72 -15.30
CA ARG A 94 35.11 8.01 -16.36
C ARG A 94 34.19 7.10 -17.17
N GLU A 95 34.76 6.55 -18.23
CA GLU A 95 34.08 5.52 -19.02
C GLU A 95 34.04 4.23 -18.22
N ASP A 96 32.85 3.64 -18.10
CA ASP A 96 32.65 2.38 -17.41
C ASP A 96 33.35 1.25 -18.17
N SER A 97 34.39 0.70 -17.55
CA SER A 97 35.18 -0.40 -18.09
C SER A 97 34.88 -1.74 -17.41
N ASP A 98 34.07 -1.74 -16.36
CA ASP A 98 33.84 -2.89 -15.50
C ASP A 98 32.39 -3.37 -15.68
N ALA A 99 32.20 -4.63 -16.03
CA ALA A 99 30.86 -5.19 -16.21
C ALA A 99 30.07 -5.36 -14.88
N GLN A 100 30.62 -4.93 -13.75
CA GLN A 100 30.03 -5.09 -12.42
C GLN A 100 29.32 -3.81 -12.02
N LEU A 101 28.04 -3.91 -11.68
CA LEU A 101 27.22 -2.79 -11.24
C LEU A 101 27.37 -2.58 -9.73
N VAL A 102 28.38 -1.81 -9.32
CA VAL A 102 28.70 -1.53 -7.92
C VAL A 102 28.60 -0.04 -7.64
N ALA A 103 27.82 0.33 -6.64
CA ALA A 103 27.69 1.70 -6.18
C ALA A 103 27.55 1.74 -4.64
N THR A 104 27.89 2.89 -4.06
CA THR A 104 27.69 3.15 -2.62
C THR A 104 26.55 4.15 -2.47
N ASP A 105 25.62 3.86 -1.56
CA ASP A 105 24.62 4.84 -1.15
C ASP A 105 25.30 5.96 -0.33
N VAL A 106 25.21 7.21 -0.79
CA VAL A 106 25.76 8.38 -0.10
C VAL A 106 24.69 9.15 0.69
N GLY A 107 23.50 8.57 0.84
CA GLY A 107 22.37 9.09 1.57
C GLY A 107 21.48 10.02 0.75
N ILE A 108 20.52 10.63 1.43
CA ILE A 108 19.56 11.56 0.86
C ILE A 108 20.23 12.91 0.61
N ASP A 109 20.08 13.46 -0.59
CA ASP A 109 20.47 14.85 -0.86
C ASP A 109 19.61 15.77 0.00
N GLY A 110 20.23 16.57 0.88
CA GLY A 110 19.60 17.29 2.01
C GLY A 110 18.54 18.37 1.69
N GLY A 111 17.86 18.30 0.54
CA GLY A 111 16.60 18.99 0.28
C GLY A 111 15.42 18.25 0.91
N ALA A 112 14.31 18.96 1.12
CA ALA A 112 13.04 18.28 1.35
C ALA A 112 12.74 17.46 0.09
N ALA A 113 12.72 16.14 0.24
CA ALA A 113 12.45 15.22 -0.86
C ALA A 113 11.12 15.58 -1.53
N SER A 114 11.02 15.32 -2.83
CA SER A 114 9.74 15.41 -3.51
C SER A 114 8.77 14.35 -2.96
N ALA A 115 7.46 14.54 -3.18
CA ALA A 115 6.47 13.55 -2.77
C ALA A 115 6.72 12.16 -3.40
N GLU A 116 7.30 12.12 -4.60
CA GLU A 116 7.62 10.87 -5.30
C GLU A 116 8.85 10.17 -4.70
N GLU A 117 9.86 10.94 -4.31
CA GLU A 117 11.08 10.41 -3.68
C GLU A 117 10.81 9.94 -2.23
N ALA A 118 9.87 10.56 -1.54
CA ALA A 118 9.42 10.14 -0.22
C ALA A 118 8.59 8.84 -0.23
N ALA A 119 8.12 8.38 -1.39
CA ALA A 119 7.32 7.17 -1.51
C ALA A 119 8.15 5.89 -1.77
N VAL A 120 9.47 6.02 -1.98
CA VAL A 120 10.37 4.89 -2.29
C VAL A 120 11.17 4.50 -1.04
N HIS A 121 11.11 3.21 -0.68
CA HIS A 121 11.74 2.63 0.50
C HIS A 121 12.41 1.30 0.14
N ASP A 122 13.46 0.95 0.88
CA ASP A 122 14.06 -0.38 0.76
C ASP A 122 13.19 -1.39 1.51
N VAL A 123 12.94 -2.54 0.87
CA VAL A 123 12.26 -3.67 1.49
C VAL A 123 13.31 -4.76 1.67
N GLU A 124 13.55 -5.19 2.91
CA GLU A 124 14.48 -6.29 3.16
C GLU A 124 14.03 -7.56 2.42
N GLY A 125 14.93 -8.11 1.59
CA GLY A 125 14.66 -9.26 0.73
C GLY A 125 14.33 -10.57 1.45
N ASP A 126 14.46 -10.62 2.79
CA ASP A 126 14.04 -11.77 3.61
C ASP A 126 12.54 -11.70 3.98
N ARG A 127 11.91 -10.52 3.86
CA ARG A 127 10.49 -10.29 4.21
C ARG A 127 9.51 -10.50 3.06
N LEU A 128 9.99 -10.64 1.82
CA LEU A 128 9.16 -10.98 0.66
C LEU A 128 8.79 -12.47 0.60
N ALA A 129 9.20 -13.28 1.59
CA ALA A 129 8.73 -14.65 1.77
C ALA A 129 7.30 -14.67 2.35
N GLY A 130 6.33 -14.18 1.56
CA GLY A 130 4.91 -14.34 1.86
C GLY A 130 4.42 -15.73 1.45
N ASP A 131 3.77 -16.40 2.40
CA ASP A 131 2.79 -17.48 2.23
C ASP A 131 3.31 -18.81 1.63
N GLY A 132 3.97 -19.59 2.49
CA GLY A 132 3.98 -21.03 2.38
C GLY A 132 3.87 -21.62 3.77
N THR A 133 2.65 -22.01 4.15
CA THR A 133 2.31 -22.70 5.41
C THR A 133 3.41 -23.66 5.90
N ASP A 134 4.00 -23.43 7.08
CA ASP A 134 4.26 -24.51 8.06
C ASP A 134 4.68 -23.98 9.43
N GLU A 135 4.33 -24.76 10.45
CA GLU A 135 4.30 -24.51 11.89
C GLU A 135 5.63 -24.04 12.55
N GLY A 136 5.52 -23.07 13.47
CA GLY A 136 6.35 -23.04 14.69
C GLY A 136 7.38 -21.92 14.83
N PHE A 137 6.96 -20.71 15.23
CA PHE A 137 7.86 -19.73 15.83
C PHE A 137 7.38 -19.32 17.23
N SER A 138 7.75 -20.11 18.23
CA SER A 138 7.61 -19.77 19.63
C SER A 138 8.93 -19.19 20.16
N GLY A 139 9.13 -17.88 19.98
CA GLY A 139 10.13 -17.15 20.76
C GLY A 139 10.80 -15.99 20.02
N GLY A 140 10.37 -14.77 20.32
CA GLY A 140 11.13 -13.56 19.98
C GLY A 140 10.38 -12.25 20.22
N LEU A 141 9.09 -12.20 19.89
CA LEU A 141 8.35 -10.93 19.75
C LEU A 141 8.15 -10.13 21.06
N GLN A 142 8.38 -10.73 22.24
CA GLN A 142 8.24 -9.98 23.50
C GLN A 142 9.35 -8.95 23.71
N SER A 143 10.59 -9.19 23.24
CA SER A 143 11.70 -8.26 23.54
C SER A 143 11.56 -6.91 22.84
N ASP A 144 10.97 -6.91 21.65
CA ASP A 144 10.87 -5.70 20.83
C ASP A 144 9.73 -4.82 21.33
N VAL A 145 8.62 -5.43 21.76
CA VAL A 145 7.51 -4.72 22.43
C VAL A 145 7.95 -4.10 23.76
N ASP A 146 8.76 -4.82 24.54
CA ASP A 146 9.31 -4.32 25.80
C ASP A 146 10.26 -3.11 25.57
N ALA A 147 11.05 -3.15 24.50
CA ALA A 147 11.95 -2.05 24.15
C ALA A 147 11.19 -0.80 23.68
N VAL A 148 10.17 -0.97 22.84
CA VAL A 148 9.31 0.14 22.37
C VAL A 148 8.55 0.77 23.53
N THR A 149 7.97 -0.05 24.42
CA THR A 149 7.21 0.45 25.58
C THR A 149 8.12 1.25 26.52
N ALA A 150 9.34 0.77 26.78
CA ALA A 150 10.31 1.48 27.61
C ALA A 150 10.77 2.82 27.00
N ALA A 151 10.86 2.91 25.67
CA ALA A 151 11.23 4.16 24.98
C ALA A 151 10.11 5.21 25.06
N VAL A 152 8.85 4.79 24.90
CA VAL A 152 7.67 5.67 25.02
C VAL A 152 7.53 6.23 26.44
N ASP A 153 7.74 5.37 27.46
CA ASP A 153 7.70 5.80 28.86
C ASP A 153 8.84 6.79 29.22
N ALA A 154 10.02 6.63 28.61
CA ALA A 154 11.15 7.54 28.81
C ALA A 154 11.01 8.90 28.10
N GLU A 155 10.08 9.04 27.16
CA GLU A 155 9.77 10.30 26.48
C GLU A 155 8.73 11.12 27.26
N ALA A 156 7.74 10.44 27.85
CA ALA A 156 6.65 11.08 28.60
C ALA A 156 7.12 11.85 29.86
N ASP A 157 8.28 11.51 30.41
CA ASP A 157 8.83 12.14 31.63
C ASP A 157 9.81 13.30 31.33
N ARG A 158 10.04 13.66 30.06
CA ARG A 158 10.81 14.86 29.70
C ARG A 158 9.89 16.06 29.62
N THR A 159 9.51 16.59 30.78
CA THR A 159 9.02 17.97 30.86
C THR A 159 10.16 18.90 30.45
N ASP A 160 10.03 19.59 29.31
CA ASP A 160 11.01 20.57 28.86
C ASP A 160 10.97 21.79 29.81
N PRO A 161 12.01 22.03 30.64
CA PRO A 161 12.01 23.14 31.60
C PRO A 161 12.01 24.51 30.91
N ALA A 162 12.27 24.59 29.61
CA ALA A 162 12.17 25.84 28.86
C ALA A 162 10.72 26.29 28.63
N LEU A 163 9.76 25.35 28.57
CA LEU A 163 8.34 25.67 28.40
C LEU A 163 7.69 26.27 29.66
N GLU A 164 8.17 25.92 30.87
CA GLU A 164 7.67 26.54 32.11
C GLU A 164 8.15 28.00 32.28
N ALA A 165 9.35 28.33 31.81
CA ALA A 165 9.90 29.68 31.96
C ALA A 165 9.23 30.73 31.05
N ASP A 166 8.73 30.31 29.88
CA ASP A 166 8.04 31.19 28.92
C ASP A 166 6.63 31.57 29.42
N ALA A 167 5.92 30.61 30.02
CA ALA A 167 4.58 30.84 30.59
C ALA A 167 4.60 31.82 31.78
N GLU A 168 5.66 31.83 32.59
CA GLU A 168 5.80 32.80 33.69
C GLU A 168 6.11 34.22 33.20
N GLN A 169 6.72 34.37 32.02
CA GLN A 169 7.08 35.67 31.46
C GLN A 169 5.88 36.38 30.82
N ASP A 170 5.00 35.63 30.16
CA ASP A 170 3.77 36.17 29.55
C ASP A 170 2.74 36.61 30.61
N ALA A 171 2.65 35.91 31.74
CA ALA A 171 1.76 36.29 32.84
C ALA A 171 2.19 37.60 33.55
N ALA A 172 3.49 37.93 33.55
CA ALA A 172 3.99 39.15 34.20
C ALA A 172 3.79 40.43 33.35
N ALA A 173 3.50 40.29 32.05
CA ALA A 173 3.33 41.42 31.15
C ALA A 173 1.93 42.07 31.21
N ASP A 174 0.91 41.36 31.72
CA ASP A 174 -0.48 41.85 31.77
C ASP A 174 -0.78 42.73 33.02
N GLU A 175 0.05 42.69 34.06
CA GLU A 175 -0.23 43.41 35.33
C GLU A 175 0.35 44.84 35.40
N SER A 176 0.92 45.39 34.32
CA SER A 176 1.63 46.69 34.36
C SER A 176 0.92 47.89 33.71
N THR A 177 -0.37 47.82 33.37
CA THR A 177 -1.10 48.99 32.81
C THR A 177 -2.42 49.31 33.51
N GLU A 178 -2.43 49.43 34.83
CA GLU A 178 -3.46 50.20 35.56
C GLU A 178 -2.87 50.88 36.80
N GLU A 179 -2.36 52.11 36.63
CA GLU A 179 -2.17 53.15 37.67
C GLU A 179 -1.61 54.40 36.95
N THR A 180 -2.10 55.63 37.01
CA THR A 180 -3.22 56.33 37.68
C THR A 180 -3.28 57.75 37.02
N PRO A 181 -4.07 58.71 37.55
CA PRO A 181 -5.22 59.38 36.92
C PRO A 181 -4.92 60.50 35.90
#